data_AF-A0A7K5SD89-F1
#
_entry.id   AF-A0A7K5SD89-F1
#
_cell.length_a   1.000
_cell.length_b   1.000
_cell.length_c   1.000
_cell.angle_alpha   90.00
_cell.angle_beta   90.00
_cell.angle_gamma   90.00
#
_symmetry.space_group_name_H-M   'P 1'
#
loop_
_entity.id
_entity.type
_entity.pdbx_description
1 polymer ?
#
loop_
_entity_poly.entity_id
_entity_poly.type
_entity_poly.pdbx_seq_one_letter_code
_entity_poly.pdbx_strand_id
1 'polypeptide(L)'
;RRFGTKCAACQQGIPPTQVVRRAQDFVYHLHCFACIVCKRQLATGDEFYLMEDSRLVCKADYETAKQREAESTAKRPRTTITAKQLETLKNAYNNSPKPARHVREQLSSETGLDMRVV
;
A
#
# COMPACT_ATOMS: atom_id res chain seq x y z
N ARG A 1 16.43 21.60 -35.16
CA ARG A 1 15.72 20.96 -34.02
C ARG A 1 14.26 21.41 -34.09
N ARG A 2 13.28 20.52 -34.29
CA ARG A 2 11.86 20.92 -34.29
C ARG A 2 11.45 21.15 -32.83
N PHE A 3 11.39 22.40 -32.41
CA PHE A 3 10.86 22.78 -31.10
C PHE A 3 9.35 22.70 -31.18
N GLY A 4 8.75 21.74 -30.47
CA GLY A 4 7.31 21.60 -30.36
C GLY A 4 6.98 21.07 -28.98
N THR A 5 5.89 21.54 -28.40
CA THR A 5 5.40 21.04 -27.11
C THR A 5 5.09 19.55 -27.24
N LYS A 6 5.62 18.74 -26.32
CA LYS A 6 5.37 17.29 -26.29
C LYS A 6 4.49 16.95 -25.10
N CYS A 7 3.64 15.95 -25.28
CA CYS A 7 2.84 15.43 -24.20
C CYS A 7 3.73 14.61 -23.24
N ALA A 8 3.76 14.95 -21.95
CA ALA A 8 4.59 14.25 -20.97
C ALA A 8 4.17 12.77 -20.78
N ALA A 9 2.89 12.44 -21.00
CA ALA A 9 2.40 11.06 -20.89
C ALA A 9 2.70 10.17 -22.12
N CYS A 10 2.41 10.62 -23.35
CA CYS A 10 2.60 9.78 -24.56
C CYS A 10 3.84 10.13 -25.40
N GLN A 11 4.58 11.19 -25.03
CA GLN A 11 5.80 11.68 -25.70
C GLN A 11 5.61 12.13 -27.15
N GLN A 12 4.38 12.19 -27.65
CA GLN A 12 4.05 12.69 -28.97
C GLN A 12 3.98 14.21 -28.99
N GLY A 13 4.28 14.81 -30.15
CA GLY A 13 4.17 16.25 -30.35
C GLY A 13 2.72 16.70 -30.34
N ILE A 14 2.45 17.78 -29.61
CA ILE A 14 1.13 18.39 -29.53
C ILE A 14 1.02 19.46 -30.63
N PRO A 15 0.00 19.42 -31.50
CA PRO A 15 -0.27 20.48 -32.46
C PRO A 15 -0.55 21.81 -31.76
N PRO A 16 -0.08 22.96 -32.29
CA PRO A 16 -0.31 24.27 -31.68
C PRO A 16 -1.79 24.69 -31.65
N THR A 17 -2.62 24.07 -32.49
CA THR A 17 -4.08 24.30 -32.55
C THR A 17 -4.86 23.45 -31.54
N GLN A 18 -4.23 22.45 -30.93
CA GLN A 18 -4.91 21.55 -30.02
C GLN A 18 -4.90 22.13 -28.61
N VAL A 19 -6.07 22.09 -27.96
CA VAL A 19 -6.19 22.39 -26.53
C VAL A 19 -5.37 21.40 -25.70
N VAL A 20 -4.74 21.90 -24.64
CA VAL A 20 -3.88 21.10 -23.76
C VAL A 20 -4.23 21.27 -22.30
N ARG A 21 -3.88 20.27 -21.50
CA ARG A 21 -3.84 20.36 -20.05
C ARG A 21 -2.42 20.65 -19.61
N ARG A 22 -2.24 21.53 -18.63
CA ARG A 22 -0.96 21.83 -18.01
C ARG A 22 -1.01 21.50 -16.53
N ALA A 23 0.01 20.79 -16.05
CA ALA A 23 0.23 20.57 -14.63
C ALA A 23 1.70 20.89 -14.34
N GLN A 24 1.93 21.96 -13.56
CA GLN A 24 3.27 22.53 -13.36
C GLN A 24 3.97 22.79 -14.70
N ASP A 25 5.17 22.25 -14.90
CA ASP A 25 5.98 22.42 -16.12
C ASP A 25 5.62 21.42 -17.25
N PHE A 26 4.69 20.48 -16.99
CA PHE A 26 4.35 19.44 -17.95
C PHE A 26 3.06 19.74 -18.71
N VAL A 27 3.07 19.42 -20.01
CA VAL A 27 1.92 19.58 -20.90
C VAL A 27 1.40 18.20 -21.32
N TYR A 28 0.09 18.06 -21.39
CA TYR A 28 -0.60 16.81 -21.72
C TYR A 28 -1.71 17.07 -22.74
N HIS A 29 -1.98 16.07 -23.59
CA HIS A 29 -3.25 16.03 -24.32
C HIS A 29 -4.42 15.88 -23.34
N LEU A 30 -5.61 16.34 -23.71
CA LEU A 30 -6.83 16.16 -22.90
C LEU A 30 -7.05 14.70 -22.50
N HIS A 31 -6.94 13.78 -23.47
CA HIS A 31 -7.13 12.34 -23.22
C HIS A 31 -5.97 11.69 -22.44
N CYS A 32 -4.78 12.29 -22.51
CA CYS A 32 -3.61 11.81 -21.78
C CYS A 32 -3.56 12.34 -20.35
N PHE A 33 -4.36 13.34 -20.02
CA PHE A 33 -4.49 13.87 -18.67
C PHE A 33 -5.41 12.96 -17.85
N ALA A 34 -4.90 11.76 -17.53
CA ALA A 34 -5.65 10.68 -16.92
C ALA A 34 -4.85 9.99 -15.82
N CYS A 35 -5.57 9.43 -14.85
CA CYS A 35 -4.96 8.67 -13.76
C CYS A 35 -4.25 7.42 -14.32
N ILE A 36 -3.01 7.20 -13.92
CA ILE A 36 -2.24 6.01 -14.33
C ILE A 36 -2.80 4.70 -13.78
N VAL A 37 -3.54 4.75 -12.67
CA VAL A 37 -4.13 3.59 -11.97
C VAL A 37 -5.48 3.24 -12.59
N CYS A 38 -6.50 4.07 -12.41
CA CYS A 38 -7.85 3.80 -12.92
C CYS A 38 -8.09 4.19 -14.40
N LYS A 39 -7.11 4.80 -15.09
CA LYS A 39 -7.22 5.28 -16.48
C LYS A 39 -8.31 6.34 -16.73
N ARG A 40 -8.94 6.87 -15.66
CA ARG A 40 -9.95 7.93 -15.74
C ARG A 40 -9.32 9.26 -16.10
N GLN A 41 -9.89 9.95 -17.09
CA GLN A 41 -9.51 11.34 -17.43
C GLN A 41 -9.84 12.29 -16.29
N LEU A 42 -8.94 13.22 -16.01
CA LEU A 42 -9.10 14.23 -14.95
C LEU A 42 -9.68 15.50 -15.56
N ALA A 43 -10.85 15.91 -15.07
CA ALA A 43 -11.55 17.10 -15.52
C ALA A 43 -11.12 18.36 -14.75
N THR A 44 -11.62 19.52 -15.17
CA THR A 44 -11.43 20.76 -14.41
C THR A 44 -12.17 20.64 -13.08
N GLY A 45 -11.46 20.83 -11.97
CA GLY A 45 -12.00 20.67 -10.62
C GLY A 45 -11.71 19.32 -9.96
N ASP A 46 -11.19 18.34 -10.72
CA ASP A 46 -10.73 17.09 -10.11
C ASP A 46 -9.42 17.29 -9.34
N GLU A 47 -9.35 16.72 -8.14
CA GLU A 47 -8.14 16.66 -7.34
C GLU A 47 -7.23 15.51 -7.82
N PHE A 48 -5.95 15.81 -8.03
CA PHE A 48 -4.95 14.84 -8.47
C PHE A 48 -3.57 15.14 -7.87
N TYR A 49 -2.71 14.13 -7.91
CA TYR A 49 -1.31 14.19 -7.52
C TYR A 49 -0.43 13.99 -8.75
N LEU A 50 0.61 14.83 -8.89
CA LEU A 50 1.64 14.70 -9.91
C LEU A 50 2.87 14.04 -9.29
N MET A 51 3.27 12.90 -9.85
CA MET A 51 4.45 12.14 -9.44
C MET A 51 5.72 12.66 -10.15
N GLU A 52 6.89 12.31 -9.62
CA GLU A 52 8.21 12.73 -10.13
C GLU A 52 8.45 12.34 -11.60
N ASP A 53 7.85 11.24 -12.05
CA ASP A 53 7.94 10.72 -13.41
C ASP A 53 6.88 11.29 -14.37
N SER A 54 6.30 12.46 -14.06
CA SER A 54 5.26 13.12 -14.86
C SER A 54 3.95 12.32 -14.96
N ARG A 55 3.69 11.42 -14.01
CA ARG A 55 2.46 10.62 -13.96
C ARG A 55 1.42 11.26 -13.05
N LEU A 56 0.16 11.13 -13.46
CA LEU A 56 -0.98 11.70 -12.75
C LEU A 56 -1.71 10.58 -12.01
N VAL A 57 -2.00 10.77 -10.73
CA VAL A 57 -2.81 9.86 -9.91
C VAL A 57 -3.99 10.65 -9.34
N CYS A 58 -5.21 10.14 -9.47
CA CYS A 58 -6.36 10.81 -8.86
C CYS A 58 -6.30 10.71 -7.33
N LYS A 59 -6.95 11.64 -6.63
CA LYS A 59 -6.97 11.64 -5.15
C LYS A 59 -7.39 10.30 -4.55
N ALA A 60 -8.45 9.68 -5.08
CA ALA A 60 -8.96 8.40 -4.58
C ALA A 60 -7.93 7.26 -4.66
N ASP A 61 -7.25 7.12 -5.81
CA ASP A 61 -6.23 6.08 -5.99
C ASP A 61 -4.98 6.38 -5.12
N TYR A 62 -4.62 7.65 -4.98
CA TYR A 62 -3.49 8.07 -4.15
C TYR A 62 -3.73 7.78 -2.66
N GLU A 63 -4.91 8.15 -2.15
CA GLU A 63 -5.30 7.89 -0.76
C GLU A 63 -5.40 6.39 -0.48
N THR A 64 -5.95 5.61 -1.42
CA THR A 64 -6.04 4.15 -1.31
C THR A 64 -4.64 3.51 -1.25
N ALA A 65 -3.71 3.97 -2.09
CA ALA A 65 -2.33 3.48 -2.07
C ALA A 65 -1.65 3.80 -0.72
N LYS A 66 -1.81 5.03 -0.23
CA LYS A 66 -1.26 5.48 1.05
C LYS A 66 -1.81 4.68 2.24
N GLN A 67 -3.11 4.34 2.24
CA GLN A 67 -3.71 3.49 3.28
C GLN A 67 -3.13 2.08 3.26
N ARG A 68 -2.96 1.48 2.07
CA ARG A 68 -2.36 0.15 1.94
C ARG A 68 -0.91 0.12 2.43
N GLU A 69 -0.12 1.16 2.18
CA GLU A 69 1.24 1.26 2.73
C GLU A 69 1.23 1.35 4.26
N ALA A 70 0.28 2.08 4.84
CA ALA A 70 0.10 2.15 6.29
C ALA A 70 -0.30 0.79 6.89
N GLU A 71 -1.21 0.05 6.26
CA GLU A 71 -1.60 -1.30 6.68
C GLU A 71 -0.47 -2.32 6.49
N SER A 72 0.31 -2.23 5.42
CA SER A 72 1.48 -3.11 5.22
C SER A 72 2.58 -2.85 6.25
N THR A 73 2.67 -1.63 6.77
CA THR A 73 3.62 -1.27 7.83
C THR A 73 3.05 -1.51 9.23
N ALA A 74 1.73 -1.67 9.36
CA ALA A 74 1.08 -2.16 10.57
C ALA A 74 1.45 -3.63 10.78
N LYS A 75 2.68 -3.86 11.27
CA LYS A 75 3.16 -5.15 11.73
C LYS A 75 2.10 -5.73 12.65
N ARG A 76 1.66 -6.96 12.34
CA ARG A 76 0.64 -7.68 13.11
C ARG A 76 0.91 -7.49 14.60
N PRO A 77 -0.11 -7.15 15.41
CA PRO A 77 0.09 -6.86 16.82
C PRO A 77 0.85 -8.03 17.45
N ARG A 78 1.97 -7.72 18.13
CA ARG A 78 2.73 -8.72 18.86
C ARG A 78 1.81 -9.27 19.94
N THR A 79 1.69 -10.59 20.03
CA THR A 79 0.92 -11.24 21.09
C THR A 79 1.55 -10.91 22.45
N THR A 80 0.78 -10.30 23.35
CA THR A 80 1.22 -10.00 24.71
C THR A 80 1.03 -11.23 25.58
N ILE A 81 2.14 -11.82 26.05
CA ILE A 81 2.13 -12.97 26.97
C ILE A 81 2.27 -12.42 28.40
N THR A 82 1.28 -12.69 29.25
CA THR A 82 1.28 -12.34 30.67
C THR A 82 2.29 -13.16 31.46
N ALA A 83 2.67 -12.71 32.65
CA ALA A 83 3.58 -13.45 33.53
C ALA A 83 3.11 -14.88 33.81
N LYS A 84 1.79 -15.05 34.06
CA LYS A 84 1.18 -16.36 34.30
C LYS A 84 1.27 -17.28 33.08
N GLN A 85 0.94 -16.77 31.88
CA GLN A 85 1.05 -17.55 30.64
C GLN A 85 2.51 -17.96 30.36
N LEU A 86 3.46 -17.06 30.59
CA LEU A 86 4.88 -17.34 30.42
C LEU A 86 5.38 -18.43 31.38
N GLU A 87 4.92 -18.42 32.63
CA GLU A 87 5.28 -19.44 33.62
C GLU A 87 4.75 -20.82 33.23
N THR A 88 3.49 -20.92 32.79
CA THR A 88 2.91 -22.17 32.27
C THR A 88 3.72 -22.72 31.09
N LEU A 89 4.07 -21.87 30.12
CA LEU A 89 4.87 -22.27 28.96
C LEU A 89 6.30 -22.69 29.35
N LYS A 90 6.94 -21.99 30.28
CA LYS A 90 8.27 -22.35 30.78
C LYS A 90 8.27 -23.69 31.49
N ASN A 91 7.27 -23.95 32.33
CA ASN A 91 7.14 -25.23 33.02
C ASN A 91 6.95 -26.37 32.02
N ALA A 92 6.11 -26.19 31.00
CA ALA A 92 5.93 -27.19 29.96
C ALA A 92 7.23 -27.45 29.16
N TYR A 93 7.96 -26.39 28.80
CA TYR A 93 9.24 -26.51 28.08
C TYR A 93 10.31 -27.25 28.90
N ASN A 94 10.40 -26.98 30.20
CA ASN A 94 11.34 -27.68 31.09
C ASN A 94 11.02 -29.18 31.20
N ASN A 95 9.74 -29.55 31.16
CA ASN A 95 9.31 -30.95 31.17
C ASN A 95 9.53 -31.63 29.82
N SER A 96 9.20 -30.95 28.72
CA SER A 96 9.45 -31.42 27.37
C SER A 96 9.73 -30.24 26.44
N PRO A 97 10.97 -30.09 25.93
CA PRO A 97 11.31 -29.00 25.02
C PRO A 97 10.68 -29.14 23.63
N LYS A 98 10.11 -30.32 23.32
CA LYS A 98 9.35 -30.60 22.10
C LYS A 98 8.02 -31.26 22.48
N PRO A 99 7.09 -30.50 23.06
CA PRO A 99 5.81 -31.06 23.49
C PRO A 99 5.04 -31.61 22.29
N ALA A 100 4.43 -32.79 22.47
CA ALA A 100 3.58 -33.40 21.45
C ALA A 100 2.37 -32.51 21.14
N ARG A 101 1.73 -32.74 19.99
CA ARG A 101 0.60 -31.91 19.52
C ARG A 101 -0.49 -31.72 20.58
N HIS A 102 -0.92 -32.81 21.22
CA HIS A 102 -1.97 -32.77 22.24
C HIS A 102 -1.58 -31.92 23.47
N VAL A 103 -0.30 -31.93 23.86
CA VAL A 103 0.23 -31.10 24.95
C VAL A 103 0.17 -29.63 24.57
N ARG A 104 0.54 -29.29 23.33
CA ARG A 104 0.43 -27.91 22.82
C ARG A 104 -1.02 -27.44 22.71
N GLU A 105 -1.95 -28.32 22.32
CA GLU A 105 -3.40 -28.03 22.29
C GLU A 105 -3.94 -27.75 23.70
N GLN A 106 -3.50 -28.51 24.71
CA GLN A 106 -3.86 -28.27 26.09
C GLN A 106 -3.29 -26.93 26.60
N LEU A 107 -2.00 -26.66 26.35
CA LEU A 107 -1.36 -25.39 26.73
C LEU A 107 -2.01 -24.17 26.05
N SER A 108 -2.41 -24.30 24.79
CA SER A 108 -3.17 -23.27 24.07
C SER A 108 -4.53 -23.00 24.72
N SER A 109 -5.24 -24.06 25.11
CA SER A 109 -6.52 -23.95 25.82
C SER A 109 -6.37 -23.31 27.21
N GLU A 110 -5.33 -23.67 27.96
CA GLU A 110 -5.07 -23.14 29.31
C GLU A 110 -4.55 -21.70 29.31
N THR A 111 -3.68 -21.36 28.35
CA THR A 111 -3.10 -20.02 28.23
C THR A 111 -4.00 -19.07 27.45
N GLY A 112 -4.97 -19.56 26.68
CA GLY A 112 -5.76 -18.76 25.75
C GLY A 112 -4.94 -18.17 24.60
N LEU A 113 -3.72 -18.68 24.38
CA LEU A 113 -2.85 -18.28 23.28
C LEU A 113 -3.11 -19.15 22.05
N ASP A 114 -3.01 -18.57 20.86
CA ASP A 114 -3.11 -19.31 19.60
C ASP A 114 -2.05 -20.42 19.53
N MET A 115 -2.37 -21.57 18.94
CA MET A 115 -1.46 -22.70 18.76
C MET A 115 -0.15 -22.34 18.03
N ARG A 116 -0.15 -21.27 17.22
CA ARG A 116 1.06 -20.72 16.59
C ARG A 116 2.04 -20.11 17.59
N VAL A 117 1.55 -19.67 18.75
CA VAL A 117 2.31 -18.99 19.80
C VAL A 117 2.87 -20.00 20.81
N VAL A 118 2.11 -21.06 21.09
CA VAL A 118 2.46 -22.18 22.00
C VAL A 118 3.44 -23.15 21.34
#